data_AF-A0A964K9D0-F1
#
_entry.id   AF-A0A964K9D0-F1
#
_cell.length_a   1.000
_cell.length_b   1.000
_cell.length_c   1.000
_cell.angle_alpha   90.00
_cell.angle_beta   90.00
_cell.angle_gamma   90.00
#
_symmetry.space_group_name_H-M   'P 1'
#
loop_
_entity.id
_entity.type
_entity.pdbx_description
1 polymer ?
#
loop_
_entity_poly.entity_id
_entity_poly.type
_entity_poly.pdbx_seq_one_letter_code
_entity_poly.pdbx_strand_id
1 'polypeptide(L)'
;MLILGGTMALPHVTIAQNRAGSTSGNGGGLRNRTGSGVTLANSLVAANTAPGGIGPDCNGAFTLTAPVMMTQPSGCALSGTPALVNDPLLSLLENNGGPAQSHLLLAGSPALNIDAATACTASPVAGVDQRSIARPYGAGCDLGATEASTPSGSNLRLTTGTVGLSWGTDNAQTAQHVLRLAVAPSGPVQTFGPLPATATSYGDATAGNGTLYCYLVTPADTGGILGISDLLCTQLGLRTGAPAPNAFAVAQGQTSTATLTWSPPVGGVDGYTLLVLPDNGDPPVTLPLGSGVTTAAYPTGGDVTCFILFGTRTAPAGVGYTDLLCAVPSVATLGRVSLGQVTALTSPLIPAADALAERLAALAREYWFQPLAPAFE
;
A
#
# COMPACT_ATOMS: atom_id res chain seq x y z
N MET A 1 -17.62 -21.75 -10.19
CA MET A 1 -17.59 -23.12 -9.63
C MET A 1 -18.95 -23.80 -9.78
N LEU A 2 -19.00 -25.04 -10.27
CA LEU A 2 -20.25 -25.82 -10.44
C LEU A 2 -20.33 -26.95 -9.40
N ILE A 3 -21.47 -27.07 -8.72
CA ILE A 3 -21.71 -28.04 -7.64
C ILE A 3 -22.88 -28.95 -8.07
N LEU A 4 -22.62 -30.26 -8.15
CA LEU A 4 -23.52 -31.27 -8.75
C LEU A 4 -24.11 -32.26 -7.72
N GLY A 5 -23.74 -32.16 -6.44
CA GLY A 5 -24.25 -32.99 -5.34
C GLY A 5 -23.33 -32.95 -4.12
N GLY A 6 -23.84 -33.33 -2.95
CA GLY A 6 -23.09 -33.38 -1.68
C GLY A 6 -23.22 -32.11 -0.82
N THR A 7 -22.43 -32.06 0.26
CA THR A 7 -22.33 -30.88 1.13
C THR A 7 -20.97 -30.20 0.97
N MET A 8 -20.96 -28.87 1.00
CA MET A 8 -19.76 -28.06 0.83
C MET A 8 -19.81 -26.87 1.80
N ALA A 9 -18.70 -26.65 2.49
CA ALA A 9 -18.49 -25.46 3.30
C ALA A 9 -17.39 -24.61 2.67
N LEU A 10 -17.68 -23.32 2.51
CA LEU A 10 -16.76 -22.33 1.98
C LEU A 10 -16.52 -21.26 3.06
N PRO A 11 -15.67 -21.54 4.07
CA PRO A 11 -15.23 -20.55 5.03
C PRO A 11 -14.01 -19.79 4.49
N HIS A 12 -14.00 -18.45 4.60
CA HIS A 12 -12.83 -17.63 4.26
C HIS A 12 -12.31 -17.85 2.85
N VAL A 13 -13.19 -17.79 1.85
CA VAL A 13 -12.82 -17.88 0.43
C VAL A 13 -13.13 -16.60 -0.33
N THR A 14 -12.32 -16.29 -1.33
CA THR A 14 -12.60 -15.22 -2.30
C THR A 14 -12.89 -15.84 -3.67
N ILE A 15 -14.14 -15.70 -4.11
CA ILE A 15 -14.60 -16.16 -5.43
C ILE A 15 -14.95 -14.91 -6.23
N ALA A 16 -13.95 -14.40 -6.95
CA ALA A 16 -14.08 -13.15 -7.67
C ALA A 16 -13.62 -13.22 -9.11
N GLN A 17 -14.15 -12.29 -9.92
CA GLN A 17 -13.75 -12.09 -11.32
C GLN A 17 -13.88 -13.34 -12.22
N ASN A 18 -14.74 -14.30 -11.84
CA ASN A 18 -15.06 -15.46 -12.66
C ASN A 18 -16.11 -15.10 -13.70
N ARG A 19 -16.08 -15.78 -14.86
CA ARG A 19 -17.06 -15.60 -15.93
C ARG A 19 -17.70 -16.94 -16.32
N ALA A 20 -19.02 -16.97 -16.39
CA ALA A 20 -19.71 -18.09 -17.01
C ALA A 20 -19.47 -18.09 -18.53
N GLY A 21 -18.86 -19.16 -19.06
CA GLY A 21 -18.32 -19.19 -20.43
C GLY A 21 -19.34 -19.43 -21.55
N SER A 22 -20.59 -19.81 -21.26
CA SER A 22 -21.59 -20.10 -22.29
C SER A 22 -22.65 -18.99 -22.44
N THR A 23 -23.30 -18.96 -23.61
CA THR A 23 -24.43 -18.04 -23.92
C THR A 23 -25.68 -18.27 -23.08
N SER A 24 -25.66 -19.24 -22.15
CA SER A 24 -26.72 -19.58 -21.18
C SER A 24 -26.17 -19.96 -19.81
N GLY A 25 -24.91 -19.62 -19.52
CA GLY A 25 -24.22 -20.04 -18.31
C GLY A 25 -24.64 -19.24 -17.08
N ASN A 26 -25.23 -19.89 -16.09
CA ASN A 26 -25.63 -19.26 -14.82
C ASN A 26 -24.56 -19.41 -13.74
N GLY A 27 -24.52 -18.49 -12.78
CA GLY A 27 -23.65 -18.60 -11.60
C GLY A 27 -22.18 -18.40 -11.97
N GLY A 28 -21.83 -17.18 -12.41
CA GLY A 28 -20.46 -16.83 -12.81
C GLY A 28 -19.44 -17.18 -11.73
N GLY A 29 -19.72 -16.81 -10.48
CA GLY A 29 -18.99 -17.23 -9.29
C GLY A 29 -19.37 -18.64 -8.86
N LEU A 30 -20.60 -18.83 -8.39
CA LEU A 30 -21.09 -20.09 -7.83
C LEU A 30 -22.37 -20.59 -8.53
N ARG A 31 -22.38 -21.86 -8.94
CA ARG A 31 -23.58 -22.53 -9.45
C ARG A 31 -23.90 -23.76 -8.63
N ASN A 32 -24.97 -23.71 -7.84
CA ASN A 32 -25.48 -24.85 -7.08
C ASN A 32 -26.71 -25.47 -7.77
N ARG A 33 -26.62 -26.73 -8.21
CA ARG A 33 -27.77 -27.49 -8.74
C ARG A 33 -28.57 -28.13 -7.60
N THR A 34 -29.82 -28.49 -7.89
CA THR A 34 -30.74 -29.09 -6.92
C THR A 34 -30.15 -30.34 -6.26
N GLY A 35 -30.29 -30.44 -4.94
CA GLY A 35 -29.81 -31.59 -4.16
C GLY A 35 -28.46 -31.42 -3.47
N SER A 36 -27.82 -30.24 -3.55
CA SER A 36 -26.55 -29.95 -2.83
C SER A 36 -26.74 -28.91 -1.72
N GLY A 37 -26.11 -29.16 -0.57
CA GLY A 37 -26.08 -28.24 0.58
C GLY A 37 -24.79 -27.43 0.59
N VAL A 38 -24.86 -26.14 0.25
CA VAL A 38 -23.68 -25.26 0.21
C VAL A 38 -23.81 -24.19 1.29
N THR A 39 -22.81 -24.14 2.16
CA THR A 39 -22.71 -23.15 3.24
C THR A 39 -21.56 -22.19 2.96
N LEU A 40 -21.78 -20.91 3.19
CA LEU A 40 -20.75 -19.88 3.13
C LEU A 40 -20.63 -19.18 4.48
N ALA A 41 -19.40 -18.90 4.87
CA ALA A 41 -19.07 -18.10 6.03
C ALA A 41 -17.83 -17.26 5.72
N ASN A 42 -17.80 -16.02 6.17
CA ASN A 42 -16.63 -15.13 6.09
C ASN A 42 -16.00 -15.06 4.71
N SER A 43 -16.83 -15.03 3.68
CA SER A 43 -16.40 -15.22 2.29
C SER A 43 -16.83 -14.06 1.42
N LEU A 44 -16.14 -13.92 0.30
CA LEU A 44 -16.43 -12.96 -0.76
C LEU A 44 -16.86 -13.69 -2.02
N VAL A 45 -17.99 -13.29 -2.60
CA VAL A 45 -18.44 -13.74 -3.92
C VAL A 45 -18.80 -12.50 -4.73
N ALA A 46 -17.83 -11.93 -5.45
CA ALA A 46 -17.93 -10.57 -5.98
C ALA A 46 -17.33 -10.41 -7.38
N ALA A 47 -17.79 -9.40 -8.12
CA ALA A 47 -17.27 -9.04 -9.44
C ALA A 47 -17.27 -10.21 -10.45
N ASN A 48 -18.12 -11.22 -10.24
CA ASN A 48 -18.27 -12.30 -11.20
C ASN A 48 -19.26 -11.89 -12.30
N THR A 49 -19.19 -12.54 -13.47
CA THR A 49 -20.04 -12.22 -14.61
C THR A 49 -20.73 -13.46 -15.18
N ALA A 50 -21.99 -13.29 -15.59
CA ALA A 50 -22.76 -14.31 -16.31
C ALA A 50 -23.42 -13.71 -17.57
N PRO A 51 -22.63 -13.34 -18.61
CA PRO A 51 -23.12 -12.47 -19.68
C PRO A 51 -24.28 -13.05 -20.52
N GLY A 52 -24.38 -14.39 -20.59
CA GLY A 52 -25.47 -15.08 -21.28
C GLY A 52 -26.49 -15.75 -20.35
N GLY A 53 -26.30 -15.67 -19.04
CA GLY A 53 -27.15 -16.37 -18.07
C GLY A 53 -27.65 -15.46 -16.96
N ILE A 54 -28.02 -16.07 -15.84
CA ILE A 54 -28.47 -15.36 -14.64
C ILE A 54 -27.53 -15.61 -13.47
N GLY A 55 -27.55 -14.65 -12.55
CA GLY A 55 -26.81 -14.70 -11.29
C GLY A 55 -25.30 -14.64 -11.49
N PRO A 56 -24.75 -13.43 -11.66
CA PRO A 56 -23.32 -13.23 -11.84
C PRO A 56 -22.50 -13.81 -10.67
N ASP A 57 -22.83 -13.45 -9.42
CA ASP A 57 -22.11 -13.98 -8.26
C ASP A 57 -22.54 -15.38 -7.90
N CYS A 58 -23.85 -15.66 -7.88
CA CYS A 58 -24.32 -17.00 -7.59
C CYS A 58 -25.65 -17.37 -8.29
N ASN A 59 -25.87 -18.67 -8.47
CA ASN A 59 -27.16 -19.21 -8.92
C ASN A 59 -27.50 -20.55 -8.26
N GLY A 60 -28.64 -20.62 -7.58
CA GLY A 60 -29.06 -21.77 -6.77
C GLY A 60 -29.24 -21.42 -5.29
N ALA A 61 -29.48 -22.44 -4.46
CA ALA A 61 -29.71 -22.25 -3.02
C ALA A 61 -28.40 -22.28 -2.22
N PHE A 62 -28.24 -21.36 -1.27
CA PHE A 62 -27.07 -21.27 -0.40
C PHE A 62 -27.49 -20.89 1.03
N THR A 63 -26.76 -21.39 2.02
CA THR A 63 -26.96 -21.03 3.44
C THR A 63 -25.78 -20.19 3.90
N LEU A 64 -26.04 -19.02 4.47
CA LEU A 64 -25.01 -18.14 5.01
C LEU A 64 -24.98 -18.31 6.53
N THR A 65 -23.87 -18.82 7.07
CA THR A 65 -23.71 -19.10 8.50
C THR A 65 -22.91 -18.03 9.25
N ALA A 66 -22.29 -17.10 8.52
CA ALA A 66 -21.59 -15.92 9.00
C ALA A 66 -21.70 -14.81 7.93
N PRO A 67 -21.16 -13.59 8.14
CA PRO A 67 -21.15 -12.54 7.13
C PRO A 67 -20.52 -13.02 5.81
N VAL A 68 -21.18 -12.71 4.71
CA VAL A 68 -20.70 -12.98 3.35
C VAL A 68 -21.03 -11.78 2.49
N MET A 69 -20.03 -11.28 1.76
CA MET A 69 -20.21 -10.13 0.90
C MET A 69 -20.36 -10.55 -0.56
N MET A 70 -21.34 -9.96 -1.23
CA MET A 70 -21.64 -10.19 -2.63
C MET A 70 -21.90 -8.87 -3.35
N THR A 71 -21.51 -8.76 -4.62
CA THR A 71 -21.81 -7.56 -5.42
C THR A 71 -23.20 -7.62 -6.05
N GLN A 72 -23.61 -8.82 -6.47
CA GLN A 72 -24.80 -9.09 -7.26
C GLN A 72 -25.39 -10.46 -6.88
N PRO A 73 -26.06 -10.58 -5.71
CA PRO A 73 -26.66 -11.83 -5.24
C PRO A 73 -27.94 -12.23 -6.00
N SER A 74 -28.25 -11.56 -7.12
CA SER A 74 -29.42 -11.89 -7.93
C SER A 74 -29.29 -13.32 -8.45
N GLY A 75 -30.36 -14.12 -8.39
CA GLY A 75 -30.33 -15.53 -8.79
C GLY A 75 -29.92 -16.52 -7.70
N CYS A 76 -29.55 -16.05 -6.51
CA CYS A 76 -29.26 -16.88 -5.35
C CYS A 76 -30.48 -16.94 -4.44
N ALA A 77 -30.88 -18.16 -4.04
CA ALA A 77 -31.84 -18.36 -2.97
C ALA A 77 -31.06 -18.46 -1.65
N LEU A 78 -30.89 -17.32 -0.98
CA LEU A 78 -30.12 -17.21 0.26
C LEU A 78 -30.98 -17.48 1.49
N SER A 79 -30.39 -18.12 2.49
CA SER A 79 -31.00 -18.36 3.81
C SER A 79 -29.96 -18.22 4.92
N GLY A 80 -30.40 -18.00 6.16
CA GLY A 80 -29.51 -17.73 7.30
C GLY A 80 -29.19 -16.25 7.44
N THR A 81 -27.91 -15.91 7.61
CA THR A 81 -27.43 -14.54 7.78
C THR A 81 -27.69 -13.72 6.50
N PRO A 82 -28.16 -12.46 6.58
CA PRO A 82 -28.28 -11.60 5.40
C PRO A 82 -26.93 -11.38 4.72
N ALA A 83 -26.90 -11.43 3.38
CA ALA A 83 -25.70 -11.08 2.62
C ALA A 83 -25.43 -9.58 2.73
N LEU A 84 -24.15 -9.22 2.82
CA LEU A 84 -23.70 -7.85 2.68
C LEU A 84 -23.57 -7.54 1.19
N VAL A 85 -24.35 -6.59 0.69
CA VAL A 85 -24.34 -6.23 -0.73
C VAL A 85 -23.50 -4.98 -0.94
N ASN A 86 -22.21 -5.17 -1.27
CA ASN A 86 -21.25 -4.08 -1.48
C ASN A 86 -20.08 -4.53 -2.37
N ASP A 87 -19.30 -3.57 -2.87
CA ASP A 87 -18.02 -3.84 -3.53
C ASP A 87 -16.94 -4.11 -2.47
N PRO A 88 -16.31 -5.30 -2.44
CA PRO A 88 -15.24 -5.59 -1.49
C PRO A 88 -13.92 -4.86 -1.78
N LEU A 89 -13.82 -4.04 -2.83
CA LEU A 89 -12.61 -3.31 -3.21
C LEU A 89 -11.40 -4.23 -3.29
N LEU A 90 -11.44 -5.20 -4.20
CA LEU A 90 -10.37 -6.18 -4.40
C LEU A 90 -9.27 -5.64 -5.33
N SER A 91 -8.01 -5.99 -5.04
CA SER A 91 -6.91 -5.86 -5.98
C SER A 91 -7.05 -6.83 -7.16
N LEU A 92 -6.18 -6.70 -8.16
CA LEU A 92 -6.02 -7.70 -9.22
C LEU A 92 -5.53 -9.03 -8.64
N LEU A 93 -5.72 -10.11 -9.41
CA LEU A 93 -5.18 -11.44 -9.09
C LEU A 93 -3.67 -11.44 -9.34
N GLU A 94 -2.89 -11.39 -8.26
CA GLU A 94 -1.44 -11.19 -8.33
C GLU A 94 -0.69 -12.15 -7.40
N ASN A 95 0.63 -12.25 -7.56
CA ASN A 95 1.47 -13.03 -6.66
C ASN A 95 1.77 -12.23 -5.39
N ASN A 96 0.96 -12.47 -4.34
CA ASN A 96 1.04 -11.73 -3.08
C ASN A 96 1.76 -12.50 -1.95
N GLY A 97 2.73 -13.35 -2.29
CA GLY A 97 3.60 -14.01 -1.30
C GLY A 97 3.07 -15.32 -0.70
N GLY A 98 2.04 -15.93 -1.30
CA GLY A 98 1.53 -17.25 -0.93
C GLY A 98 1.82 -18.34 -1.97
N PRO A 99 1.39 -19.60 -1.72
CA PRO A 99 1.56 -20.72 -2.66
C PRO A 99 0.72 -20.59 -3.94
N ALA A 100 -0.20 -19.62 -4.00
CA ALA A 100 -1.03 -19.30 -5.16
C ALA A 100 -1.25 -17.78 -5.26
N GLN A 101 -1.57 -17.30 -6.45
CA GLN A 101 -2.03 -15.92 -6.64
C GLN A 101 -3.30 -15.65 -5.82
N SER A 102 -3.49 -14.41 -5.40
CA SER A 102 -4.63 -14.01 -4.56
C SER A 102 -5.13 -12.63 -4.93
N HIS A 103 -6.35 -12.32 -4.49
CA HIS A 103 -6.85 -10.95 -4.43
C HIS A 103 -6.64 -10.42 -3.01
N LEU A 104 -6.04 -9.24 -2.88
CA LEU A 104 -5.96 -8.52 -1.61
C LEU A 104 -7.18 -7.62 -1.46
N LEU A 105 -7.59 -7.37 -0.22
CA LEU A 105 -8.49 -6.27 0.10
C LEU A 105 -7.72 -4.96 0.02
N LEU A 106 -8.25 -3.97 -0.70
CA LEU A 106 -7.69 -2.62 -0.74
C LEU A 106 -8.05 -1.85 0.54
N ALA A 107 -7.27 -0.80 0.84
CA ALA A 107 -7.54 0.09 1.95
C ALA A 107 -8.95 0.69 1.87
N GLY A 108 -9.67 0.71 3.00
CA GLY A 108 -11.05 1.18 3.06
C GLY A 108 -12.08 0.17 2.55
N SER A 109 -11.67 -1.05 2.23
CA SER A 109 -12.59 -2.13 1.86
C SER A 109 -13.65 -2.35 2.96
N PRO A 110 -14.94 -2.48 2.58
CA PRO A 110 -16.00 -2.81 3.52
C PRO A 110 -15.96 -4.26 3.98
N ALA A 111 -15.02 -5.07 3.48
CA ALA A 111 -14.79 -6.45 3.92
C ALA A 111 -13.77 -6.55 5.07
N LEU A 112 -13.17 -5.43 5.48
CA LEU A 112 -12.17 -5.37 6.55
C LEU A 112 -12.83 -5.46 7.93
N ASN A 113 -12.28 -6.31 8.80
CA ASN A 113 -12.62 -6.43 10.22
C ASN A 113 -14.12 -6.60 10.49
N ILE A 114 -14.83 -7.34 9.63
CA ILE A 114 -16.29 -7.46 9.67
C ILE A 114 -16.76 -8.54 10.63
N ASP A 115 -16.02 -9.64 10.76
CA ASP A 115 -16.42 -10.72 11.67
C ASP A 115 -15.61 -10.70 12.97
N ALA A 116 -16.08 -11.42 13.99
CA ALA A 116 -15.40 -11.54 15.26
C ALA A 116 -14.01 -12.18 15.09
N ALA A 117 -13.03 -11.70 15.87
CA ALA A 117 -11.67 -12.26 15.92
C ALA A 117 -11.64 -13.79 16.12
N THR A 118 -12.60 -14.34 16.86
CA THR A 118 -12.72 -15.79 17.08
C THR A 118 -12.92 -16.59 15.80
N ALA A 119 -13.54 -15.99 14.77
CA ALA A 119 -13.82 -16.65 13.50
C ALA A 119 -12.55 -16.92 12.66
N CYS A 120 -11.49 -16.15 12.88
CA CYS A 120 -10.18 -16.38 12.27
C CYS A 120 -9.49 -17.62 12.83
N THR A 121 -9.67 -17.89 14.12
CA THR A 121 -9.03 -19.02 14.82
C THR A 121 -9.85 -20.31 14.76
N ALA A 122 -11.11 -20.22 14.31
CA ALA A 122 -11.99 -21.36 14.19
C ALA A 122 -11.50 -22.34 13.11
N SER A 123 -11.66 -23.64 13.36
CA SER A 123 -11.48 -24.67 12.33
C SER A 123 -12.45 -24.43 11.17
N PRO A 124 -12.02 -24.57 9.90
CA PRO A 124 -10.74 -25.12 9.42
C PRO A 124 -9.62 -24.09 9.19
N VAL A 125 -9.87 -22.81 9.43
CA VAL A 125 -8.97 -21.69 9.06
C VAL A 125 -7.75 -21.63 9.97
N ALA A 126 -7.93 -22.03 11.24
CA ALA A 126 -6.85 -22.25 12.21
C ALA A 126 -5.87 -21.08 12.36
N GLY A 127 -6.35 -19.84 12.23
CA GLY A 127 -5.59 -18.64 12.54
C GLY A 127 -4.62 -18.17 11.45
N VAL A 128 -4.71 -18.69 10.22
CA VAL A 128 -3.90 -18.21 9.09
C VAL A 128 -4.73 -18.08 7.81
N ASP A 129 -4.29 -17.19 6.91
CA ASP A 129 -4.87 -16.98 5.59
C ASP A 129 -4.22 -17.88 4.52
N GLN A 130 -4.66 -17.76 3.26
CA GLN A 130 -4.13 -18.60 2.16
C GLN A 130 -2.63 -18.40 1.87
N ARG A 131 -2.01 -17.34 2.39
CA ARG A 131 -0.59 -17.02 2.28
C ARG A 131 0.20 -17.46 3.52
N SER A 132 -0.46 -18.14 4.47
CA SER A 132 0.07 -18.45 5.80
C SER A 132 0.33 -17.21 6.66
N ILE A 133 -0.36 -16.10 6.39
CA ILE A 133 -0.32 -14.90 7.21
C ILE A 133 -1.33 -15.04 8.35
N ALA A 134 -0.95 -14.64 9.57
CA ALA A 134 -1.77 -14.81 10.76
C ALA A 134 -3.15 -14.11 10.63
N ARG A 135 -4.14 -14.59 11.37
CA ARG A 135 -5.47 -14.01 11.47
C ARG A 135 -5.95 -13.93 12.92
N PRO A 136 -6.70 -12.89 13.33
CA PRO A 136 -6.98 -11.65 12.57
C PRO A 136 -5.79 -10.70 12.55
N TYR A 137 -5.78 -9.78 11.58
CA TYR A 137 -5.04 -8.52 11.65
C TYR A 137 -6.03 -7.37 11.91
N GLY A 138 -5.98 -6.80 13.11
CA GLY A 138 -6.88 -5.72 13.53
C GLY A 138 -7.91 -6.16 14.58
N ALA A 139 -9.09 -5.54 14.55
CA ALA A 139 -10.17 -5.74 15.52
C ALA A 139 -11.06 -6.97 15.23
N GLY A 140 -11.03 -7.48 14.00
CA GLY A 140 -11.92 -8.55 13.56
C GLY A 140 -11.32 -9.33 12.39
N CYS A 141 -12.00 -10.41 12.01
CA CYS A 141 -11.61 -11.18 10.84
C CYS A 141 -12.05 -10.48 9.57
N ASP A 142 -11.17 -10.44 8.58
CA ASP A 142 -11.54 -10.00 7.24
C ASP A 142 -12.33 -11.09 6.51
N LEU A 143 -13.24 -10.66 5.64
CA LEU A 143 -13.93 -11.59 4.75
C LEU A 143 -13.02 -12.00 3.60
N GLY A 144 -13.04 -13.28 3.25
CA GLY A 144 -12.36 -13.82 2.09
C GLY A 144 -11.07 -14.57 2.43
N ALA A 145 -10.32 -14.92 1.38
CA ALA A 145 -9.19 -15.84 1.49
C ALA A 145 -7.89 -15.22 2.03
N THR A 146 -7.79 -13.90 1.96
CA THR A 146 -6.67 -13.13 2.49
C THR A 146 -7.12 -12.31 3.69
N GLU A 147 -6.24 -12.19 4.68
CA GLU A 147 -6.37 -11.16 5.70
C GLU A 147 -5.63 -9.93 5.17
N ALA A 148 -6.29 -8.78 5.15
CA ALA A 148 -5.59 -7.54 5.01
C ALA A 148 -4.69 -7.36 6.23
N SER A 149 -3.43 -7.74 6.05
CA SER A 149 -2.36 -7.07 6.76
C SER A 149 -2.43 -5.62 6.30
N THR A 150 -3.21 -4.77 6.96
CA THR A 150 -2.80 -3.37 7.03
C THR A 150 -1.52 -3.44 7.83
N PRO A 151 -0.34 -3.20 7.22
CA PRO A 151 0.80 -2.98 8.06
C PRO A 151 0.46 -1.71 8.83
N SER A 152 0.30 -1.84 10.14
CA SER A 152 0.15 -0.66 10.98
C SER A 152 1.35 0.26 10.69
N GLY A 153 1.11 1.56 10.56
CA GLY A 153 2.00 2.44 9.81
C GLY A 153 1.51 2.81 8.40
N SER A 154 0.21 2.61 8.10
CA SER A 154 -0.42 3.01 6.84
C SER A 154 -0.33 4.52 6.60
N ASN A 155 -0.39 4.97 5.34
CA ASN A 155 -0.21 6.38 4.99
C ASN A 155 1.08 6.99 5.55
N LEU A 156 2.17 6.20 5.60
CA LEU A 156 3.46 6.74 5.97
C LEU A 156 3.71 7.93 5.05
N ARG A 157 3.92 9.09 5.64
CA ARG A 157 4.21 10.33 4.95
C ARG A 157 5.51 10.87 5.50
N LEU A 158 6.44 11.16 4.61
CA LEU A 158 7.77 11.67 4.94
C LEU A 158 7.90 13.11 4.45
N THR A 159 8.14 14.07 5.36
CA THR A 159 8.31 15.50 5.03
C THR A 159 9.76 15.95 5.16
N THR A 160 10.18 16.92 4.33
CA THR A 160 11.53 17.52 4.35
C THR A 160 11.60 18.87 5.07
N GLY A 161 12.83 19.36 5.33
CA GLY A 161 13.13 20.53 6.19
C GLY A 161 13.53 20.13 7.62
N THR A 162 12.68 19.33 8.27
CA THR A 162 13.03 18.44 9.39
C THR A 162 12.33 17.13 9.08
N VAL A 163 13.01 15.98 9.20
CA VAL A 163 12.40 14.70 8.85
C VAL A 163 11.18 14.46 9.73
N GLY A 164 10.01 14.51 9.12
CA GLY A 164 8.73 14.30 9.78
C GLY A 164 8.05 13.09 9.20
N LEU A 165 7.65 12.17 10.06
CA LEU A 165 6.90 10.98 9.73
C LEU A 165 5.49 11.11 10.30
N SER A 166 4.49 10.73 9.52
CA SER A 166 3.13 10.51 10.01
C SER A 166 2.55 9.26 9.42
N TRP A 167 1.70 8.57 10.17
CA TRP A 167 1.09 7.31 9.77
C TRP A 167 -0.25 7.07 10.50
N GLY A 168 -1.02 6.13 9.99
CA GLY A 168 -2.25 5.63 10.59
C GLY A 168 -1.97 4.53 11.62
N THR A 169 -2.77 4.53 12.68
CA THR A 169 -2.79 3.48 13.70
C THR A 169 -3.93 2.51 13.49
N ASP A 170 -3.72 1.25 13.83
CA ASP A 170 -4.81 0.34 14.15
C ASP A 170 -4.92 0.17 15.68
N ASN A 171 -6.00 -0.46 16.14
CA ASN A 171 -6.25 -0.70 17.56
C ASN A 171 -5.56 -1.98 18.09
N ALA A 172 -4.72 -2.65 17.27
CA ALA A 172 -4.15 -3.96 17.60
C ALA A 172 -2.76 -3.86 18.25
N GLN A 173 -2.03 -2.78 18.02
CA GLN A 173 -0.71 -2.51 18.59
C GLN A 173 -0.75 -2.03 20.05
N THR A 174 0.23 -2.42 20.87
CA THR A 174 0.44 -1.85 22.22
C THR A 174 1.60 -0.86 22.26
N ALA A 175 2.43 -0.83 21.22
CA ALA A 175 3.54 0.10 21.03
C ALA A 175 3.86 0.25 19.54
N GLN A 176 4.69 1.24 19.21
CA GLN A 176 5.23 1.41 17.87
C GLN A 176 6.70 1.75 17.91
N HIS A 177 7.42 1.43 16.85
CA HIS A 177 8.81 1.83 16.67
C HIS A 177 8.99 2.47 15.30
N VAL A 178 9.93 3.40 15.21
CA VAL A 178 10.40 3.94 13.93
C VAL A 178 11.79 3.39 13.69
N LEU A 179 12.01 2.75 12.55
CA LEU A 179 13.34 2.30 12.16
C LEU A 179 13.88 3.25 11.09
N ARG A 180 15.15 3.62 11.24
CA ARG A 180 15.91 4.41 10.27
C ARG A 180 17.09 3.61 9.76
N LEU A 181 17.25 3.61 8.44
CA LEU A 181 18.36 3.01 7.74
C LEU A 181 19.16 4.11 7.06
N ALA A 182 20.45 4.20 7.38
CA ALA A 182 21.39 4.99 6.59
C ALA A 182 21.84 4.11 5.42
N VAL A 183 21.51 4.52 4.19
CA VAL A 183 21.72 3.65 3.03
C VAL A 183 22.89 4.10 2.18
N ALA A 184 23.04 5.40 1.98
CA ALA A 184 24.18 5.98 1.28
C ALA A 184 24.70 7.21 2.05
N PRO A 185 25.88 7.13 2.71
CA PRO A 185 26.66 5.91 2.93
C PRO A 185 25.91 4.91 3.82
N SER A 186 26.19 3.61 3.64
CA SER A 186 25.58 2.57 4.47
C SER A 186 26.01 2.70 5.92
N GLY A 187 25.05 2.53 6.83
CA GLY A 187 25.26 2.62 8.26
C GLY A 187 24.34 1.69 9.04
N PRO A 188 24.48 1.64 10.38
CA PRO A 188 23.66 0.77 11.20
C PRO A 188 22.20 1.19 11.15
N VAL A 189 21.30 0.19 11.22
CA VAL A 189 19.88 0.43 11.44
C VAL A 189 19.69 0.98 12.85
N GLN A 190 18.90 2.05 12.95
CA GLN A 190 18.57 2.70 14.21
C GLN A 190 17.09 2.48 14.50
N THR A 191 16.77 2.28 15.77
CA THR A 191 15.41 2.06 16.24
C THR A 191 15.05 3.14 17.24
N PHE A 192 13.92 3.80 17.02
CA PHE A 192 13.35 4.81 17.89
C PHE A 192 12.04 4.28 18.48
N GLY A 193 11.84 4.49 19.78
CA GLY A 193 10.69 3.98 20.53
C GLY A 193 11.10 3.15 21.75
N PRO A 194 10.14 2.44 22.40
CA PRO A 194 8.74 2.33 22.00
C PRO A 194 7.98 3.66 22.12
N LEU A 195 7.26 4.02 21.07
CA LEU A 195 6.25 5.08 21.07
C LEU A 195 4.92 4.52 21.59
N PRO A 196 4.04 5.36 22.16
CA PRO A 196 2.70 4.94 22.57
C PRO A 196 1.92 4.29 21.41
N ALA A 197 1.04 3.34 21.71
CA ALA A 197 0.16 2.68 20.71
C ALA A 197 -0.64 3.67 19.85
N THR A 198 -0.97 4.83 20.40
CA THR A 198 -1.74 5.90 19.73
C THR A 198 -0.89 6.91 18.97
N ALA A 199 0.44 6.72 18.91
CA ALA A 199 1.30 7.63 18.18
C ALA A 199 0.98 7.58 16.68
N THR A 200 0.84 8.74 16.05
CA THR A 200 0.57 8.87 14.61
C THR A 200 1.67 9.66 13.90
N SER A 201 2.72 10.05 14.61
CA SER A 201 3.81 10.85 14.07
C SER A 201 5.10 10.72 14.87
N TYR A 202 6.21 11.02 14.19
CA TYR A 202 7.55 11.12 14.76
C TYR A 202 8.38 12.14 13.99
N GLY A 203 9.18 12.93 14.69
CA GLY A 203 10.15 13.83 14.09
C GLY A 203 11.57 13.33 14.33
N ASP A 204 12.35 13.16 13.28
CA ASP A 204 13.78 12.85 13.38
C ASP A 204 14.61 14.11 13.14
N ALA A 205 15.01 14.77 14.23
CA ALA A 205 15.91 15.92 14.20
C ALA A 205 17.39 15.53 14.04
N THR A 206 17.72 14.24 14.06
CA THR A 206 19.10 13.73 14.02
C THR A 206 19.55 13.31 12.62
N ALA A 207 18.65 13.36 11.63
CA ALA A 207 18.96 13.05 10.25
C ALA A 207 19.91 14.12 9.67
N GLY A 208 21.14 13.72 9.34
CA GLY A 208 22.15 14.60 8.77
C GLY A 208 21.95 14.89 7.28
N ASN A 209 22.47 16.03 6.81
CA ASN A 209 22.49 16.38 5.39
C ASN A 209 23.41 15.43 4.59
N GLY A 210 23.05 15.19 3.33
CA GLY A 210 23.86 14.43 2.37
C GLY A 210 23.81 12.91 2.53
N THR A 211 23.12 12.38 3.56
CA THR A 211 22.89 10.93 3.72
C THR A 211 21.49 10.57 3.26
N LEU A 212 21.36 9.51 2.46
CA LEU A 212 20.06 8.93 2.11
C LEU A 212 19.58 8.07 3.28
N TYR A 213 18.56 8.55 3.98
CA TYR A 213 17.90 7.82 5.06
C TYR A 213 16.57 7.24 4.61
N CYS A 214 16.36 5.97 4.88
CA CYS A 214 15.07 5.30 4.69
C CYS A 214 14.41 5.01 6.03
N TYR A 215 13.09 5.15 6.08
CA TYR A 215 12.30 5.00 7.30
C TYR A 215 11.12 4.07 7.09
N LEU A 216 10.85 3.27 8.13
CA LEU A 216 9.65 2.48 8.25
C LEU A 216 9.13 2.54 9.69
N VAL A 217 7.85 2.22 9.86
CA VAL A 217 7.16 2.15 11.15
C VAL A 217 6.82 0.70 11.43
N THR A 218 7.07 0.25 12.66
CA THR A 218 6.74 -1.11 13.11
C THR A 218 5.83 -1.07 14.34
N PRO A 219 4.52 -1.33 14.18
CA PRO A 219 3.66 -1.73 15.30
C PRO A 219 4.25 -2.90 16.05
N ALA A 220 4.08 -2.91 17.37
CA ALA A 220 4.48 -4.02 18.21
C ALA A 220 3.45 -4.28 19.33
N ASP A 221 3.39 -5.53 19.76
CA ASP A 221 2.69 -5.96 20.96
C ASP A 221 3.64 -6.72 21.91
N THR A 222 3.11 -7.32 22.96
CA THR A 222 3.89 -8.12 23.93
C THR A 222 4.57 -9.35 23.33
N GLY A 223 4.21 -9.78 22.12
CA GLY A 223 4.85 -10.91 21.44
C GLY A 223 5.62 -10.55 20.17
N GLY A 224 5.84 -9.27 19.88
CA GLY A 224 6.79 -8.82 18.86
C GLY A 224 6.23 -7.78 17.89
N ILE A 225 6.91 -7.60 16.76
CA ILE A 225 6.48 -6.68 15.70
C ILE A 225 5.30 -7.30 14.98
N LEU A 226 4.20 -6.55 14.87
CA LEU A 226 2.98 -6.98 14.20
C LEU A 226 3.09 -6.87 12.68
N GLY A 227 3.87 -5.92 12.18
CA GLY A 227 4.10 -5.68 10.76
C GLY A 227 5.07 -4.51 10.55
N ILE A 228 5.34 -4.19 9.29
CA ILE A 228 6.21 -3.07 8.88
C ILE A 228 5.50 -2.23 7.81
N SER A 229 5.58 -0.91 7.91
CA SER A 229 5.03 0.00 6.90
C SER A 229 5.76 -0.09 5.55
N ASP A 230 5.25 0.65 4.55
CA ASP A 230 6.05 1.02 3.36
C ASP A 230 7.36 1.71 3.80
N LEU A 231 8.39 1.59 2.97
CA LEU A 231 9.67 2.24 3.19
C LEU A 231 9.72 3.53 2.39
N LEU A 232 9.92 4.65 3.07
CA LEU A 232 10.10 5.95 2.43
C LEU A 232 11.49 6.48 2.73
N CYS A 233 12.15 7.06 1.74
CA CYS A 233 13.50 7.57 1.89
C CYS A 233 13.59 9.07 1.61
N THR A 234 14.59 9.70 2.20
CA THR A 234 14.90 11.11 1.97
C THR A 234 16.39 11.38 2.07
N GLN A 235 16.85 12.34 1.28
CA GLN A 235 18.18 12.91 1.40
C GLN A 235 18.05 14.42 1.60
N LEU A 236 18.44 14.88 2.79
CA LEU A 236 18.43 16.30 3.14
C LEU A 236 19.66 17.03 2.59
N GLY A 237 19.55 18.35 2.45
CA GLY A 237 20.66 19.23 2.07
C GLY A 237 20.72 19.54 0.57
N LEU A 238 19.72 19.13 -0.20
CA LEU A 238 19.55 19.52 -1.60
C LEU A 238 18.71 20.79 -1.71
N ARG A 239 17.78 21.00 -0.79
CA ARG A 239 16.84 22.14 -0.81
C ARG A 239 17.56 23.48 -0.98
N THR A 240 17.05 24.31 -1.89
CA THR A 240 17.50 25.70 -2.05
C THR A 240 16.57 26.70 -1.36
N GLY A 241 16.97 27.97 -1.33
CA GLY A 241 16.14 29.06 -0.82
C GLY A 241 14.86 29.28 -1.63
N ALA A 242 14.11 30.35 -1.33
CA ALA A 242 12.96 30.73 -2.14
C ALA A 242 13.38 30.85 -3.63
N PRO A 243 12.60 30.30 -4.58
CA PRO A 243 11.20 29.86 -4.47
C PRO A 243 10.98 28.34 -4.23
N ALA A 244 11.79 27.66 -3.41
CA ALA A 244 11.58 26.23 -3.11
C ALA A 244 10.26 25.93 -2.36
N PRO A 245 9.43 24.97 -2.84
CA PRO A 245 8.19 24.54 -2.16
C PRO A 245 8.42 24.05 -0.72
N ASN A 246 7.48 24.26 0.19
CA ASN A 246 7.59 23.91 1.60
C ASN A 246 6.85 22.60 1.93
N ALA A 247 7.27 21.92 3.01
CA ALA A 247 6.62 20.70 3.52
C ALA A 247 6.34 19.65 2.41
N PHE A 248 7.28 19.52 1.46
CA PHE A 248 7.19 18.52 0.41
C PHE A 248 7.21 17.14 1.05
N ALA A 249 6.27 16.30 0.63
CA ALA A 249 6.08 15.00 1.21
C ALA A 249 5.63 13.98 0.18
N VAL A 250 6.08 12.74 0.40
CA VAL A 250 5.62 11.55 -0.32
C VAL A 250 4.87 10.66 0.66
N ALA A 251 3.78 10.08 0.21
CA ALA A 251 3.05 9.05 0.91
C ALA A 251 2.80 7.86 -0.02
N GLN A 252 2.98 6.65 0.52
CA GLN A 252 2.48 5.42 -0.08
C GLN A 252 1.52 4.75 0.90
N GLY A 253 0.42 4.27 0.35
CA GLY A 253 -0.65 3.60 1.08
C GLY A 253 -0.79 2.16 0.62
N GLN A 254 0.31 1.40 0.49
CA GLN A 254 0.27 0.03 -0.02
C GLN A 254 -0.29 -0.10 -1.44
N THR A 255 -0.02 0.90 -2.29
CA THR A 255 -0.40 0.88 -3.70
C THR A 255 0.83 1.06 -4.55
N SER A 256 0.74 0.70 -5.84
CA SER A 256 1.76 1.05 -6.84
C SER A 256 1.76 2.54 -7.21
N THR A 257 1.06 3.41 -6.48
CA THR A 257 0.98 4.86 -6.71
C THR A 257 1.53 5.64 -5.52
N ALA A 258 2.49 6.53 -5.78
CA ALA A 258 2.98 7.50 -4.81
C ALA A 258 2.11 8.76 -4.86
N THR A 259 1.68 9.25 -3.69
CA THR A 259 0.99 10.55 -3.55
C THR A 259 1.97 11.59 -3.02
N LEU A 260 2.04 12.74 -3.67
CA LEU A 260 2.95 13.83 -3.36
C LEU A 260 2.14 15.05 -2.90
N THR A 261 2.60 15.73 -1.86
CA THR A 261 1.96 16.94 -1.32
C THR A 261 3.00 18.00 -0.98
N TRP A 262 2.64 19.28 -1.12
CA TRP A 262 3.48 20.41 -0.73
C TRP A 262 2.66 21.65 -0.41
N SER A 263 3.31 22.63 0.19
CA SER A 263 2.77 23.99 0.35
C SER A 263 3.57 24.97 -0.50
N PRO A 264 2.93 26.03 -1.03
CA PRO A 264 3.62 27.03 -1.84
C PRO A 264 4.78 27.71 -1.09
N PRO A 265 5.83 28.15 -1.80
CA PRO A 265 6.90 28.96 -1.23
C PRO A 265 6.40 30.33 -0.80
N VAL A 266 7.11 30.94 0.16
CA VAL A 266 6.88 32.34 0.52
C VAL A 266 7.16 33.22 -0.71
N GLY A 267 6.18 34.05 -1.08
CA GLY A 267 6.21 34.87 -2.29
C GLY A 267 5.68 34.20 -3.57
N GLY A 268 5.13 32.98 -3.48
CA GLY A 268 4.46 32.29 -4.60
C GLY A 268 5.40 31.83 -5.72
N VAL A 269 4.85 31.15 -6.73
CA VAL A 269 5.54 30.68 -7.93
C VAL A 269 4.63 30.83 -9.14
N ASP A 270 5.23 30.85 -10.33
CA ASP A 270 4.52 30.85 -11.60
C ASP A 270 4.15 29.42 -12.04
N GLY A 271 4.82 28.41 -11.48
CA GLY A 271 4.50 27.01 -11.67
C GLY A 271 5.41 26.09 -10.87
N TYR A 272 5.21 24.79 -11.04
CA TYR A 272 6.12 23.77 -10.52
C TYR A 272 6.56 22.83 -11.63
N THR A 273 7.69 22.18 -11.43
CA THR A 273 8.14 21.04 -12.22
C THR A 273 8.47 19.91 -11.27
N LEU A 274 7.80 18.78 -11.42
CA LEU A 274 8.12 17.56 -10.68
C LEU A 274 9.10 16.74 -11.51
N LEU A 275 10.30 16.55 -10.99
CA LEU A 275 11.28 15.61 -11.51
C LEU A 275 11.05 14.25 -10.85
N VAL A 276 10.87 13.22 -11.67
CA VAL A 276 10.67 11.84 -11.28
C VAL A 276 11.86 11.02 -11.73
N LEU A 277 12.39 10.21 -10.81
CA LEU A 277 13.59 9.40 -10.99
C LEU A 277 13.24 7.94 -10.69
N PRO A 278 12.80 7.16 -11.70
CA PRO A 278 12.57 5.73 -11.55
C PRO A 278 13.89 4.94 -11.44
N ASP A 279 13.91 3.91 -10.60
CA ASP A 279 15.05 3.01 -10.44
C ASP A 279 14.94 1.70 -11.26
N ASN A 280 14.22 1.75 -12.36
CA ASN A 280 14.01 0.62 -13.26
C ASN A 280 14.85 0.71 -14.55
N GLY A 281 15.80 1.65 -14.59
CA GLY A 281 16.61 1.95 -15.76
C GLY A 281 15.99 2.94 -16.74
N ASP A 282 14.74 3.36 -16.53
CA ASP A 282 14.12 4.41 -17.33
C ASP A 282 14.80 5.78 -17.11
N PRO A 283 14.76 6.66 -18.12
CA PRO A 283 15.27 8.02 -17.98
C PRO A 283 14.42 8.84 -17.01
N PRO A 284 14.99 9.90 -16.39
CA PRO A 284 14.22 10.87 -15.62
C PRO A 284 13.04 11.44 -16.39
N VAL A 285 11.89 11.57 -15.72
CA VAL A 285 10.67 12.18 -16.27
C VAL A 285 10.44 13.53 -15.62
N THR A 286 10.09 14.54 -16.40
CA THR A 286 9.68 15.87 -15.88
C THR A 286 8.21 16.11 -16.14
N LEU A 287 7.48 16.53 -15.11
CA LEU A 287 6.05 16.79 -15.17
C LEU A 287 5.79 18.26 -14.80
N PRO A 288 5.35 19.11 -15.76
CA PRO A 288 4.97 20.48 -15.45
C PRO A 288 3.64 20.52 -14.70
N LEU A 289 3.56 21.36 -13.67
CA LEU A 289 2.38 21.52 -12.82
C LEU A 289 2.04 23.01 -12.70
N GLY A 290 0.74 23.33 -12.65
CA GLY A 290 0.27 24.70 -12.49
C GLY A 290 0.60 25.30 -11.11
N SER A 291 0.69 26.63 -11.02
CA SER A 291 1.00 27.35 -9.77
C SER A 291 -0.01 27.12 -8.64
N GLY A 292 -1.26 26.78 -8.96
CA GLY A 292 -2.30 26.44 -7.99
C GLY A 292 -2.27 24.99 -7.50
N VAL A 293 -1.38 24.15 -8.04
CA VAL A 293 -1.30 22.72 -7.69
C VAL A 293 -0.46 22.52 -6.44
N THR A 294 -0.97 21.74 -5.49
CA THR A 294 -0.30 21.38 -4.22
C THR A 294 -0.25 19.87 -3.96
N THR A 295 -0.74 19.08 -4.92
CA THR A 295 -0.78 17.63 -4.86
C THR A 295 -0.51 17.03 -6.24
N ALA A 296 0.16 15.88 -6.27
CA ALA A 296 0.34 15.07 -7.48
C ALA A 296 0.29 13.58 -7.12
N ALA A 297 -0.05 12.74 -8.09
CA ALA A 297 0.03 11.28 -7.95
C ALA A 297 0.88 10.73 -9.10
N TYR A 298 1.71 9.73 -8.79
CA TYR A 298 2.58 9.10 -9.78
C TYR A 298 2.54 7.57 -9.65
N PRO A 299 2.20 6.83 -10.72
CA PRO A 299 2.23 5.37 -10.72
C PRO A 299 3.69 4.89 -10.74
N THR A 300 4.18 4.40 -9.61
CA THR A 300 5.53 3.84 -9.45
C THR A 300 5.69 2.46 -10.09
N GLY A 301 4.59 1.77 -10.41
CA GLY A 301 4.65 0.45 -11.06
C GLY A 301 5.26 -0.66 -10.19
N GLY A 302 5.54 -0.40 -8.91
CA GLY A 302 6.28 -1.34 -8.05
C GLY A 302 7.80 -1.12 -8.05
N ASP A 303 8.30 -0.10 -8.75
CA ASP A 303 9.72 0.27 -8.75
C ASP A 303 10.02 1.37 -7.72
N VAL A 304 11.24 1.38 -7.18
CA VAL A 304 11.72 2.50 -6.37
C VAL A 304 11.68 3.76 -7.22
N THR A 305 11.00 4.78 -6.72
CA THR A 305 10.84 6.04 -7.47
C THR A 305 11.13 7.22 -6.55
N CYS A 306 12.00 8.11 -7.00
CA CYS A 306 12.33 9.34 -6.27
C CYS A 306 11.81 10.60 -6.96
N PHE A 307 11.65 11.65 -6.17
CA PHE A 307 10.96 12.87 -6.54
C PHE A 307 11.73 14.09 -6.04
N ILE A 308 11.86 15.09 -6.90
CA ILE A 308 12.27 16.45 -6.55
C ILE A 308 11.26 17.41 -7.15
N LEU A 309 10.72 18.30 -6.33
CA LEU A 309 9.82 19.35 -6.77
C LEU A 309 10.56 20.68 -6.89
N PHE A 310 10.48 21.29 -8.07
CA PHE A 310 11.00 22.60 -8.40
C PHE A 310 9.85 23.62 -8.42
N GLY A 311 10.05 24.77 -7.80
CA GLY A 311 9.21 25.96 -7.95
C GLY A 311 9.89 26.95 -8.88
N THR A 312 9.16 27.46 -9.86
CA THR A 312 9.69 28.41 -10.85
C THR A 312 9.08 29.79 -10.63
N ARG A 313 9.90 30.84 -10.74
CA ARG A 313 9.43 32.22 -10.78
C ARG A 313 10.18 32.99 -11.85
N THR A 314 9.45 33.71 -12.67
CA THR A 314 9.98 34.66 -13.65
C THR A 314 10.87 35.69 -12.94
N ALA A 315 11.89 36.17 -13.65
CA ALA A 315 12.96 37.00 -13.10
C ALA A 315 12.41 38.14 -12.22
N PRO A 316 13.03 38.43 -11.05
CA PRO A 316 14.42 38.11 -10.69
C PRO A 316 14.63 36.82 -9.89
N ALA A 317 13.58 36.02 -9.64
CA ALA A 317 13.58 35.04 -8.54
C ALA A 317 14.07 33.61 -8.86
N GLY A 318 14.28 33.26 -10.13
CA GLY A 318 14.91 31.98 -10.52
C GLY A 318 14.10 30.72 -10.16
N VAL A 319 14.81 29.60 -10.00
CA VAL A 319 14.23 28.29 -9.69
C VAL A 319 14.72 27.82 -8.32
N GLY A 320 13.80 27.37 -7.47
CA GLY A 320 14.09 26.77 -6.17
C GLY A 320 13.57 25.34 -6.11
N TYR A 321 14.18 24.47 -5.33
CA TYR A 321 13.82 23.05 -5.28
C TYR A 321 13.91 22.45 -3.89
N THR A 322 13.21 21.33 -3.73
CA THR A 322 13.05 20.58 -2.48
C THR A 322 14.19 19.58 -2.27
N ASP A 323 14.27 19.05 -1.05
CA ASP A 323 15.07 17.84 -0.80
C ASP A 323 14.46 16.62 -1.52
N LEU A 324 15.27 15.58 -1.70
CA LEU A 324 14.85 14.35 -2.35
C LEU A 324 13.92 13.54 -1.44
N LEU A 325 12.86 13.01 -2.03
CA LEU A 325 12.00 11.99 -1.41
C LEU A 325 11.85 10.79 -2.33
N CYS A 326 11.88 9.60 -1.77
CA CYS A 326 11.70 8.35 -2.51
C CYS A 326 10.62 7.49 -1.86
N ALA A 327 9.89 6.80 -2.73
CA ALA A 327 8.95 5.78 -2.32
C ALA A 327 9.45 4.41 -2.78
N VAL A 328 9.52 3.46 -1.84
CA VAL A 328 9.97 2.09 -2.07
C VAL A 328 8.76 1.16 -1.87
N PRO A 329 8.07 0.78 -2.96
CA PRO A 329 6.90 -0.08 -2.86
C PRO A 329 7.26 -1.52 -2.43
N SER A 330 6.24 -2.26 -1.98
CA SER A 330 6.25 -3.72 -1.78
C SER A 330 7.05 -4.30 -0.59
N VAL A 331 7.59 -3.47 0.31
CA VAL A 331 8.27 -3.97 1.52
C VAL A 331 7.32 -4.39 2.65
N ALA A 332 6.05 -4.00 2.59
CA ALA A 332 5.14 -4.09 3.73
C ALA A 332 4.42 -5.45 3.90
N THR A 333 4.92 -6.50 3.25
CA THR A 333 4.21 -7.79 3.10
C THR A 333 4.56 -8.83 4.15
N LEU A 334 5.17 -8.42 5.27
CA LEU A 334 5.69 -9.36 6.24
C LEU A 334 4.80 -9.40 7.48
N GLY A 335 4.34 -10.62 7.78
CA GLY A 335 3.63 -10.91 9.03
C GLY A 335 4.54 -10.72 10.25
N ARG A 336 4.16 -11.32 11.38
CA ARG A 336 4.90 -11.13 12.64
C ARG A 336 6.38 -11.49 12.49
N VAL A 337 7.26 -10.52 12.72
CA VAL A 337 8.73 -10.68 12.59
C VAL A 337 9.44 -10.25 13.87
N SER A 338 10.59 -10.83 14.15
CA SER A 338 11.48 -10.32 15.20
C SER A 338 12.23 -9.07 14.71
N LEU A 339 12.63 -8.19 15.62
CA LEU A 339 13.38 -6.97 15.29
C LEU A 339 14.68 -7.27 14.52
N GLY A 340 15.33 -8.39 14.81
CA GLY A 340 16.52 -8.86 14.08
C GLY A 340 16.23 -9.39 12.67
N GLN A 341 15.01 -9.89 12.40
CA GLN A 341 14.61 -10.25 11.04
C GLN A 341 14.36 -9.00 10.20
N VAL A 342 13.84 -7.91 10.77
CA VAL A 342 13.65 -6.64 10.06
C VAL A 342 14.97 -6.11 9.46
N THR A 343 16.08 -6.25 10.20
CA THR A 343 17.41 -5.87 9.71
C THR A 343 17.88 -6.69 8.50
N ALA A 344 17.51 -7.98 8.43
CA ALA A 344 17.86 -8.85 7.30
C ALA A 344 17.01 -8.57 6.06
N LEU A 345 15.75 -8.18 6.25
CA LEU A 345 14.78 -7.86 5.18
C LEU A 345 15.12 -6.58 4.43
N THR A 346 15.87 -5.69 5.08
CA THR A 346 16.36 -4.45 4.47
C THR A 346 17.72 -4.59 3.81
N SER A 347 18.39 -5.75 3.92
CA SER A 347 19.69 -6.01 3.31
C SER A 347 19.72 -5.91 1.77
N PRO A 348 18.70 -6.35 1.01
CA PRO A 348 18.69 -6.18 -0.45
C PRO A 348 18.32 -4.76 -0.91
N LEU A 349 17.90 -3.87 0.00
CA LEU A 349 17.60 -2.46 -0.30
C LEU A 349 18.87 -1.61 -0.35
N ILE A 350 19.96 -2.06 0.28
CA ILE A 350 21.23 -1.34 0.34
C ILE A 350 21.88 -1.22 -1.05
N PRO A 351 22.01 -2.30 -1.86
CA PRO A 351 22.56 -2.18 -3.21
C PRO A 351 21.74 -1.31 -4.16
N ALA A 352 20.40 -1.32 -4.05
CA ALA A 352 19.51 -0.49 -4.86
C ALA A 352 19.67 1.01 -4.52
N ALA A 353 19.80 1.33 -3.25
CA ALA A 353 20.00 2.69 -2.79
C ALA A 353 21.43 3.23 -3.01
N ASP A 354 22.45 2.37 -3.01
CA ASP A 354 23.80 2.75 -3.47
C ASP A 354 23.80 3.09 -4.96
N ALA A 355 23.14 2.27 -5.80
CA ALA A 355 22.98 2.55 -7.24
C ALA A 355 22.17 3.83 -7.49
N LEU A 356 21.10 4.04 -6.71
CA LEU A 356 20.30 5.26 -6.74
C LEU A 356 21.13 6.49 -6.30
N ALA A 357 21.94 6.37 -5.25
CA ALA A 357 22.83 7.45 -4.79
C ALA A 357 23.89 7.81 -5.83
N GLU A 358 24.47 6.82 -6.52
CA GLU A 358 25.38 7.06 -7.64
C GLU A 358 24.69 7.72 -8.84
N ARG A 359 23.46 7.31 -9.17
CA ARG A 359 22.64 7.93 -10.22
C ARG A 359 22.25 9.35 -9.84
N LEU A 360 21.87 9.61 -8.58
CA LEU A 360 21.59 10.96 -8.08
C LEU A 360 22.84 11.85 -8.13
N ALA A 361 24.01 11.32 -7.78
CA ALA A 361 25.28 12.02 -7.91
C ALA A 361 25.63 12.29 -9.39
N ALA A 362 25.27 11.39 -10.31
CA ALA A 362 25.44 11.58 -11.75
C ALA A 362 24.47 12.66 -12.30
N LEU A 363 23.21 12.62 -11.89
CA LEU A 363 22.19 13.61 -12.25
C LEU A 363 22.53 14.99 -11.68
N ALA A 364 23.09 15.07 -10.47
CA ALA A 364 23.62 16.31 -9.92
C ALA A 364 24.72 16.90 -10.82
N ARG A 365 25.61 16.06 -11.37
CA ARG A 365 26.65 16.49 -12.32
C ARG A 365 26.07 16.94 -13.67
N GLU A 366 25.01 16.29 -14.13
CA GLU A 366 24.41 16.54 -15.45
C GLU A 366 23.42 17.72 -15.45
N TYR A 367 22.65 17.90 -14.38
CA TYR A 367 21.56 18.88 -14.29
C TYR A 367 21.82 20.03 -13.32
N TRP A 368 22.72 19.90 -12.33
CA TRP A 368 22.89 20.93 -11.27
C TRP A 368 24.19 21.76 -11.41
N PHE A 369 25.18 21.27 -12.17
CA PHE A 369 26.43 22.00 -12.44
C PHE A 369 26.51 22.63 -13.84
N GLN A 370 25.53 22.41 -14.71
CA GLN A 370 25.36 23.22 -15.91
C GLN A 370 24.55 24.46 -15.51
N PRO A 371 25.02 25.70 -15.72
CA PRO A 371 24.10 26.83 -15.72
C PRO A 371 23.06 26.51 -16.79
N LEU A 372 21.77 26.49 -16.42
CA LEU A 372 20.69 26.43 -17.41
C LEU A 372 20.93 27.61 -18.36
N ALA A 373 21.53 27.32 -19.52
CA ALA A 373 21.65 28.29 -20.58
C ALA A 373 20.21 28.74 -20.89
N PRO A 374 19.96 30.06 -21.03
CA PRO A 374 18.63 30.54 -21.33
C PRO A 374 18.22 29.98 -22.70
N ALA A 375 17.36 28.97 -22.71
CA ALA A 375 16.66 28.54 -23.90
C ALA A 375 15.52 29.53 -24.15
N PHE A 376 15.87 30.69 -24.71
CA PHE A 376 14.96 31.57 -25.43
C PHE A 376 15.73 32.19 -26.60
N GLU A 377 15.56 31.60 -27.78
CA GLU A 377 15.36 32.36 -29.01
C GLU A 377 13.97 32.02 -29.57
#